data_AF-A0A3M8Q5M3-F1
#
_entry.id   AF-A0A3M8Q5M3-F1
#
_cell.length_a   1.000
_cell.length_b   1.000
_cell.length_c   1.000
_cell.angle_alpha   90.00
_cell.angle_beta   90.00
_cell.angle_gamma   90.00
#
_symmetry.space_group_name_H-M   'P 1'
#
loop_
_entity.id
_entity.type
_entity.pdbx_description
1 polymer ?
#
loop_
_entity_poly.entity_id
_entity_poly.type
_entity_poly.pdbx_seq_one_letter_code
_entity_poly.pdbx_strand_id
1 'polypeptide(L)' 'MLESPKATSLLDSIVRIILIITIFYMLKHFYAFENDLILALVSVLCGHVLLKVGKVLFRKANTKQ' A
#
# COMPACT_ATOMS: atom_id res chain seq x y z
N MET A 1 -14.93 3.91 -23.76
CA MET A 1 -14.74 4.99 -22.77
C MET A 1 -13.25 5.13 -22.57
N LEU A 2 -12.66 6.26 -22.97
CA LEU A 2 -11.22 6.48 -22.88
C LEU A 2 -10.79 6.45 -21.41
N GLU A 3 -10.17 5.36 -20.98
CA GLU A 3 -9.41 5.31 -19.73
C GLU A 3 -8.24 6.26 -19.87
N SER A 4 -8.41 7.49 -19.38
CA SER A 4 -7.36 8.49 -19.43
C SER A 4 -6.22 7.99 -18.53
N PRO A 5 -4.98 7.78 -19.04
CA PRO A 5 -3.87 7.19 -18.28
C PRO A 5 -3.48 8.00 -17.02
N LYS A 6 -3.95 9.24 -16.93
CA LYS A 6 -3.83 10.07 -15.72
C LYS A 6 -4.72 9.59 -14.57
N ALA A 7 -5.93 9.14 -14.86
CA ALA A 7 -6.89 8.73 -13.83
C ALA A 7 -6.42 7.46 -13.11
N THR A 8 -5.91 6.47 -13.86
CA THR A 8 -5.36 5.23 -13.29
C THR A 8 -4.10 5.48 -12.46
N SER A 9 -3.24 6.40 -12.87
CA SER A 9 -2.05 6.79 -12.08
C SER A 9 -2.43 7.51 -10.78
N LEU A 10 -3.44 8.39 -10.81
CA LEU A 10 -3.93 9.06 -9.61
C LEU A 10 -4.54 8.04 -8.64
N LEU A 11 -5.29 7.07 -9.17
CA LEU A 11 -5.93 6.02 -8.37
C LEU A 11 -4.89 5.08 -7.72
N ASP A 12 -3.82 4.67 -8.42
CA ASP A 12 -2.70 3.90 -7.80
C ASP A 12 -2.06 4.69 -6.66
N SER A 13 -1.89 6.00 -6.83
CA SER A 13 -1.30 6.86 -5.81
C SER A 13 -2.21 7.02 -4.58
N ILE A 14 -3.53 7.22 -4.80
CA ILE A 14 -4.51 7.32 -3.72
C ILE A 14 -4.60 6.00 -2.94
N VAL A 15 -4.68 4.87 -3.64
CA VAL A 15 -4.72 3.54 -3.01
C VAL A 15 -3.46 3.31 -2.18
N ARG A 16 -2.28 3.70 -2.67
CA ARG A 16 -1.02 3.62 -1.92
C ARG A 16 -1.04 4.47 -0.66
N ILE A 17 -1.54 5.70 -0.73
CA ILE A 17 -1.65 6.60 0.43
C ILE A 17 -2.60 5.99 1.48
N ILE A 18 -3.79 5.56 1.07
CA ILE A 18 -4.77 4.93 1.97
C ILE A 18 -4.17 3.70 2.62
N LEU A 19 -3.51 2.82 1.85
CA LEU A 19 -2.88 1.60 2.37
C LEU A 19 -1.83 1.93 3.46
N ILE A 20 -0.98 2.93 3.22
CA ILE A 20 0.06 3.35 4.19
C ILE A 20 -0.60 3.88 5.47
N ILE A 21 -1.64 4.72 5.35
CA ILE A 21 -2.37 5.27 6.51
C ILE A 21 -3.03 4.13 7.31
N THR A 22 -3.66 3.17 6.63
CA THR A 22 -4.28 2.02 7.28
C THR A 22 -3.25 1.18 8.03
N ILE A 23 -2.10 0.88 7.41
CA ILE A 23 -1.01 0.14 8.06
C ILE A 23 -0.48 0.92 9.26
N PHE A 24 -0.30 2.24 9.14
CA PHE A 24 0.16 3.09 10.23
C PHE A 24 -0.76 3.04 11.44
N TYR A 25 -2.07 3.22 11.24
CA TYR A 25 -3.04 3.14 12.33
C TYR A 25 -3.15 1.74 12.93
N MET A 26 -3.11 0.69 12.09
CA MET A 26 -3.09 -0.69 12.57
C MET A 26 -1.87 -0.94 13.45
N LEU A 27 -0.67 -0.62 12.98
CA LEU A 27 0.55 -0.81 13.76
C LEU A 27 0.56 0.07 15.02
N LYS A 28 0.03 1.29 14.97
CA LYS A 28 -0.13 2.16 16.14
C LYS A 28 -1.00 1.52 17.20
N HIS A 29 -2.13 0.93 16.79
CA HIS A 29 -3.07 0.28 17.69
C HIS A 29 -2.51 -1.03 18.28
N PHE A 30 -1.83 -1.84 17.47
CA PHE A 30 -1.34 -3.15 17.91
C PHE A 30 -0.05 -3.10 18.73
N TYR A 31 0.87 -2.19 18.40
CA TYR A 31 2.22 -2.21 18.96
C TYR A 31 2.51 -1.08 19.95
N ALA A 32 1.55 -0.19 20.21
CA ALA A 32 1.69 0.94 21.15
C ALA A 32 3.05 1.65 21.03
N PHE A 33 3.55 1.81 19.80
CA PHE A 33 4.85 2.44 19.57
C PHE A 33 4.80 3.90 20.05
N GLU A 34 5.71 4.26 20.96
CA GLU A 34 5.85 5.64 21.44
C GLU A 34 6.43 6.57 20.36
N ASN A 35 7.23 6.02 19.44
CA ASN A 35 7.87 6.78 18.37
C ASN A 35 7.06 6.76 17.07
N ASP A 36 6.22 7.78 16.91
CA ASP A 36 5.43 8.00 15.69
C ASP A 36 6.30 8.12 14.42
N LEU A 37 7.52 8.65 14.53
CA LEU A 37 8.42 8.84 13.39
C LEU A 37 8.91 7.50 12.81
N ILE A 38 9.31 6.58 13.69
CA ILE A 38 9.76 5.22 13.30
C ILE A 38 8.59 4.44 12.73
N LEU A 39 7.42 4.55 13.36
CA LEU A 39 6.20 3.90 12.92
C LEU A 39 5.79 4.34 11.50
N ALA A 40 5.92 5.64 11.19
CA ALA A 40 5.63 6.17 9.86
C ALA A 40 6.57 5.56 8.81
N LEU A 41 7.87 5.48 9.14
CA LEU A 41 8.91 4.95 8.25
C LEU A 41 8.68 3.46 7.97
N VAL A 42 8.36 2.68 9.01
CA VAL A 42 8.01 1.26 8.88
C VAL A 42 6.72 1.06 8.08
N SER A 43 5.72 1.92 8.27
CA SER A 43 4.44 1.83 7.54
C SER A 43 4.60 2.09 6.05
N VAL A 44 5.45 3.05 5.67
CA VAL A 44 5.79 3.33 4.26
C VAL A 44 6.54 2.14 3.64
N LEU A 45 7.53 1.58 4.36
CA LEU A 45 8.26 0.39 3.91
C LEU A 45 7.33 -0.82 3.72
N CYS A 46 6.47 -1.07 4.71
CA CYS A 46 5.51 -2.16 4.68
C CYS A 46 4.50 -1.99 3.54
N GLY A 47 3.93 -0.81 3.36
CA GLY A 47 3.03 -0.50 2.25
C GLY A 47 3.69 -0.69 0.88
N HIS A 48 4.96 -0.30 0.73
CA HIS A 48 5.71 -0.51 -0.51
C HIS A 48 5.92 -2.00 -0.82
N VAL A 49 6.31 -2.79 0.19
CA VAL A 49 6.47 -4.25 0.05
C VAL A 49 5.14 -4.92 -0.25
N LEU A 50 4.06 -4.56 0.45
CA LEU A 50 2.72 -5.12 0.23
C LEU A 50 2.22 -4.88 -1.19
N LEU A 51 2.42 -3.67 -1.73
CA LEU A 51 2.05 -3.36 -3.12
C LEU A 51 2.88 -4.15 -4.13
N LYS A 52 4.18 -4.32 -3.88
CA LYS A 52 5.06 -5.09 -4.77
C LYS A 52 4.69 -6.57 -4.76
N VAL A 53 4.51 -7.15 -3.57
CA VAL A 53 4.09 -8.53 -3.37
C VAL A 53 2.69 -8.75 -3.93
N GLY A 54 1.75 -7.84 -3.68
CA GLY A 54 0.40 -7.85 -4.22
C GLY A 54 0.37 -7.88 -5.74
N LYS A 55 1.18 -7.05 -6.43
CA LYS A 55 1.29 -7.06 -7.90
C LYS A 55 1.89 -8.38 -8.42
N VAL A 56 2.88 -8.94 -7.75
CA VAL A 56 3.48 -10.24 -8.12
C VAL A 56 2.48 -11.38 -7.92
N LEU A 57 1.75 -11.39 -6.81
CA LEU A 57 0.69 -12.36 -6.52
C LEU A 57 -0.46 -12.23 -7.52
N PHE A 58 -0.89 -11.02 -7.86
CA PHE A 58 -1.92 -10.79 -8.88
C PHE A 58 -1.50 -11.29 -10.25
N ARG A 59 -0.27 -11.02 -10.69
CA ARG A 59 0.25 -11.61 -11.94
C ARG A 59 0.26 -13.13 -11.85
N LYS A 60 0.75 -13.71 -10.75
CA LYS A 60 0.81 -15.16 -10.58
C LYS A 60 -0.59 -15.81 -10.55
N ALA A 61 -1.59 -15.13 -9.99
CA ALA A 61 -2.97 -15.58 -9.97
C ALA A 61 -3.62 -15.50 -11.36
N ASN A 62 -3.40 -14.41 -12.09
CA ASN A 62 -3.93 -14.25 -13.47
C ASN A 62 -3.21 -15.12 -14.50
N THR A 63 -1.93 -15.45 -14.32
CA THR A 63 -1.21 -16.41 -15.19
C THR A 63 -1.63 -17.86 -14.94
N LYS A 64 -2.42 -18.13 -13.90
CA LYS A 64 -3.01 -19.45 -13.64
C LYS A 64 -4.44 -19.60 -14.19
N GLN A 65 -4.99 -18.58 -14.85
CA GLN A 65 -6.16 -18.71 -15.73
C GLN A 65 -5.72 -18.77 -17.18
#